data_AF-A0A918YJJ3-F1
#
_entry.id   AF-A0A918YJJ3-F1
#
_cell.length_a   1.000
_cell.length_b   1.000
_cell.length_c   1.000
_cell.angle_alpha   90.00
_cell.angle_beta   90.00
_cell.angle_gamma   90.00
#
_symmetry.space_group_name_H-M   'P 1'
#
loop_
_entity.id
_entity.type
_entity.pdbx_description
1 polymer ?
#
loop_
_entity_poly.entity_id
_entity_poly.type
_entity_poly.pdbx_seq_one_letter_code
_entity_poly.pdbx_strand_id
1 'polypeptide(L)' 'MAHGAHRSPLLPPRPDLGLARDCEVCLGWGTVITRDGDHELCHACQALPGDDEDAVRQG' A
#
# COMPACT_ATOMS: atom_id res chain seq x y z
N MET A 1 -1.73 -20.81 -21.32
CA MET A 1 -2.12 -21.02 -19.91
C MET A 1 -2.21 -19.64 -19.27
N ALA A 2 -3.41 -19.18 -18.92
CA ALA A 2 -3.63 -17.87 -18.30
C ALA A 2 -4.34 -18.11 -16.96
N HIS A 3 -3.58 -18.06 -15.88
CA HIS A 3 -4.15 -18.16 -14.54
C HIS A 3 -4.79 -16.81 -14.21
N GLY A 4 -6.13 -16.79 -14.27
CA GLY A 4 -6.94 -15.64 -13.91
C GLY A 4 -6.68 -15.22 -12.47
N ALA A 5 -6.41 -13.93 -12.30
CA ALA A 5 -6.25 -13.26 -11.03
C ALA A 5 -7.37 -13.68 -10.07
N HIS A 6 -7.00 -14.43 -9.04
CA HIS A 6 -7.87 -14.74 -7.92
C HIS A 6 -8.19 -13.40 -7.23
N ARG A 7 -9.37 -12.86 -7.53
CA ARG A 7 -9.90 -11.63 -6.94
C ARG A 7 -10.30 -11.89 -5.49
N SER A 8 -9.34 -11.72 -4.58
CA SER A 8 -9.66 -11.14 -3.29
C SER A 8 -9.87 -9.64 -3.52
N PRO A 9 -10.95 -9.00 -3.03
CA PRO A 9 -11.25 -7.58 -3.27
C PRO A 9 -10.37 -6.63 -2.46
N LEU A 10 -9.39 -7.15 -1.72
CA LEU A 10 -8.37 -6.36 -1.07
C LEU A 10 -7.44 -5.79 -2.15
N LEU A 11 -7.78 -4.57 -2.61
CA LEU A 11 -6.91 -3.77 -3.45
C LEU A 11 -5.50 -3.79 -2.84
N PRO A 12 -4.44 -4.02 -3.63
CA PRO A 12 -3.09 -3.95 -3.11
C PRO A 12 -2.91 -2.59 -2.44
N PRO A 13 -2.30 -2.52 -1.25
CA PRO A 13 -2.12 -1.26 -0.53
C PRO A 13 -1.36 -0.28 -1.43
N ARG A 14 -1.92 0.92 -1.60
CA ARG A 14 -1.34 1.97 -2.45
C ARG A 14 -0.92 3.13 -1.58
N PRO A 15 0.23 3.76 -1.85
CA PRO A 15 0.59 4.99 -1.18
C PRO A 15 -0.33 6.12 -1.61
N ASP A 16 -0.64 7.02 -0.68
CA ASP A 16 -1.27 8.27 -1.01
C ASP A 16 -0.25 9.14 -1.77
N LEU A 17 -0.48 9.29 -3.08
CA LEU A 17 0.42 10.05 -3.96
C LEU A 17 0.41 11.54 -3.65
N GLY A 18 -0.67 12.05 -3.04
CA GLY A 18 -0.73 13.42 -2.56
C GLY A 18 0.22 13.65 -1.39
N LEU A 19 0.28 12.71 -0.43
CA LEU A 19 1.24 12.75 0.66
C LEU A 19 2.68 12.48 0.18
N ALA A 20 2.84 11.54 -0.75
CA ALA A 20 4.16 11.16 -1.25
C ALA A 20 4.91 12.32 -1.91
N ARG A 21 4.19 13.18 -2.65
CA ARG A 21 4.76 14.29 -3.41
C ARG A 21 5.70 15.19 -2.60
N ASP A 22 5.35 15.44 -1.34
CA ASP A 22 6.09 16.34 -0.45
C ASP A 22 6.74 15.57 0.72
N CYS A 23 6.82 14.23 0.62
CA CYS A 23 7.41 13.38 1.66
C CYS A 23 8.92 13.24 1.52
N GLU A 24 9.64 13.61 2.57
CA GLU A 24 11.12 13.54 2.64
C GLU A 24 11.65 12.11 2.81
N VAL A 25 10.81 11.16 3.24
CA VAL A 25 11.23 9.76 3.47
C VAL A 25 11.30 8.98 2.15
N CYS A 26 10.24 9.06 1.34
CA CYS A 26 10.20 8.39 0.04
C CYS A 26 10.58 9.30 -1.13
N LEU A 27 10.84 10.59 -0.89
CA LEU A 27 11.26 11.56 -1.91
C LEU A 27 10.31 11.64 -3.12
N GLY A 28 8.99 11.62 -2.89
CA GLY A 28 8.01 11.66 -3.99
C GLY A 28 7.51 10.31 -4.49
N TRP A 29 8.13 9.19 -4.11
CA TRP A 29 7.85 7.89 -4.73
C TRP A 29 6.70 7.11 -4.11
N GLY A 30 6.40 7.33 -2.83
CA GLY A 30 5.41 6.56 -2.06
C GLY A 30 5.89 5.17 -1.63
N THR A 31 7.07 4.75 -2.08
CA THR A 31 7.77 3.54 -1.66
C THR A 31 9.20 3.86 -1.23
N VAL A 32 9.79 2.98 -0.42
CA VAL A 32 11.18 3.01 0.00
C VAL A 32 11.83 1.67 -0.32
N ILE A 33 13.15 1.67 -0.49
CA ILE A 33 13.92 0.43 -0.65
C ILE A 33 14.48 0.02 0.70
N THR A 34 14.27 -1.23 1.10
CA THR A 34 14.83 -1.77 2.33
C THR A 34 16.33 -1.98 2.19
N ARG A 35 17.00 -2.28 3.31
CA ARG A 35 18.41 -2.68 3.28
C ARG A 35 18.63 -3.97 2.49
N ASP A 36 17.62 -4.83 2.42
CA ASP A 36 17.61 -6.08 1.68
C ASP A 36 17.33 -5.88 0.18
N GLY A 37 16.93 -4.66 -0.22
CA GLY A 37 16.66 -4.30 -1.61
C GLY A 37 15.20 -4.46 -2.02
N ASP A 38 14.33 -4.84 -1.09
CA ASP A 38 12.89 -4.94 -1.33
C ASP A 38 12.24 -3.57 -1.42
N HIS A 39 11.18 -3.45 -2.21
CA HIS A 39 10.39 -2.24 -2.29
C HIS A 39 9.25 -2.34 -1.28
N GLU A 40 9.28 -1.49 -0.27
CA GLU A 40 8.21 -1.37 0.72
C GLU A 40 7.45 -0.06 0.55
N LEU A 41 6.20 -0.04 1.00
CA LEU A 41 5.41 1.18 1.03
C LEU A 41 5.95 2.13 2.09
N CYS A 42 6.01 3.42 1.75
CA CYS A 42 6.45 4.42 2.72
C CYS A 42 5.38 4.60 3.80
N HIS A 43 5.68 4.21 5.04
CA HIS A 43 4.75 4.32 6.17
C HIS A 43 4.24 5.74 6.41
N ALA A 44 5.03 6.77 6.09
CA ALA A 44 4.61 8.17 6.20
C ALA A 44 3.57 8.57 5.14
N CYS A 45 3.53 7.87 4.00
CA CYS A 45 2.61 8.13 2.88
C CYS A 45 1.47 7.11 2.82
N GLN A 46 1.53 6.05 3.62
CA GLN A 46 0.35 5.24 3.90
C GLN A 46 -0.56 6.10 4.76
N ALA A 47 -1.70 6.51 4.22
CA ALA A 47 -2.81 6.95 5.06
C ALA A 47 -3.08 5.76 5.98
N LEU A 48 -2.67 5.85 7.26
CA LEU A 48 -2.86 4.80 8.25
C LEU A 48 -4.31 4.32 8.12
N PRO A 49 -4.57 3.11 7.59
CA PRO A 49 -5.82 2.48 7.97
C PRO A 49 -5.57 2.21 9.46
N GLY A 50 -6.30 2.92 10.33
CA GLY A 50 -6.57 2.32 11.62
C GLY A 50 -6.98 0.88 11.34
N ASP A 51 -6.43 -0.04 12.13
CA ASP A 51 -7.00 -1.36 12.28
C ASP A 51 -8.54 -1.32 12.14
N ASP A 52 -9.07 -2.38 11.53
CA ASP A 52 -10.46 -2.83 11.59
C ASP A 52 -11.39 -2.61 10.35
N GLU A 53 -11.97 -3.74 9.95
CA GLU A 53 -13.26 -3.95 9.26
C GLU A 53 -13.38 -4.01 7.72
N ASP A 54 -12.95 -5.15 7.14
CA ASP A 54 -13.83 -5.94 6.24
C ASP A 54 -14.02 -7.37 6.79
N ALA A 55 -14.28 -7.47 8.10
CA ALA A 55 -15.05 -8.57 8.68
C ALA A 55 -16.57 -8.32 8.57
N VAL A 56 -16.99 -7.10 8.17
CA VAL A 56 -18.39 -6.69 8.05
C VAL A 56 -18.84 -6.75 6.59
N ARG A 57 -19.00 -7.95 6.02
CA ARG A 57 -19.87 -8.13 4.82
C ARG A 57 -20.21 -9.55 4.37
N GLN A 58 -19.87 -10.59 5.14
CA GLN A 58 -20.27 -11.98 4.83
C GLN A 58 -21.63 -12.38 5.45
N GLY A 59 -22.65 -11.51 5.30
CA GLY A 59 -24.02 -11.77 5.75
C GLY A 59 -24.87 -12.45 4.69
#